data_AF-E0WT23-F1
#
_entry.id   AF-E0WT23-F1
#
_cell.length_a   1.000
_cell.length_b   1.000
_cell.length_c   1.000
_cell.angle_alpha   90.00
_cell.angle_beta   90.00
_cell.angle_gamma   90.00
#
_symmetry.space_group_name_H-M   'P 1'
#
loop_
_entity.id
_entity.type
_entity.pdbx_description
1 polymer ?
#
loop_
_entity_poly.entity_id
_entity_poly.type
_entity_poly.pdbx_seq_one_letter_code
_entity_poly.pdbx_strand_id
1 'polypeptide(L)'
;MKLPSAARATDERRYTLRARDRSQQRASFKGGGIDGSKKCSELSTMKIESKEKYQLSDEELQLFEASVSGTKKLKQDKIMHHYHQKNHQRVTSVKFLQKIEQKQREISCYFSDDFHPQLNSEGPIRYIRQDVETIEIRKLRRGDYPDIFLDLHGFTQRQAKHQLVEMFAVCKSEHIYCASIMHGHGRNILKKQIPLWLAQHPDVLAFHR
;
A
#
# COMPACT_ATOMS: atom_id res chain seq x y z
N MET A 1 -20.91 -11.88 -33.53
CA MET A 1 -21.01 -10.40 -33.43
C MET A 1 -20.28 -9.96 -32.16
N LYS A 2 -19.04 -9.49 -32.28
CA LYS A 2 -18.26 -8.97 -31.14
C LYS A 2 -18.68 -7.52 -30.94
N LEU A 3 -19.31 -7.23 -29.80
CA LEU A 3 -19.61 -5.87 -29.36
C LEU A 3 -18.28 -5.08 -29.27
N PRO A 4 -18.25 -3.79 -29.67
CA PRO A 4 -17.07 -2.97 -29.50
C PRO A 4 -16.83 -2.78 -28.00
N SER A 5 -15.70 -3.30 -27.51
CA SER A 5 -15.20 -3.02 -26.17
C SER A 5 -15.06 -1.51 -26.02
N ALA A 6 -15.90 -0.94 -25.15
CA ALA A 6 -15.98 0.48 -24.89
C ALA A 6 -14.58 1.07 -24.78
N ALA A 7 -14.31 2.10 -25.60
CA ALA A 7 -13.25 3.05 -25.33
C ALA A 7 -13.56 3.69 -23.97
N ARG A 8 -13.10 3.03 -22.90
CA ARG A 8 -13.11 3.58 -21.55
C ARG A 8 -12.28 4.84 -21.65
N ALA A 9 -12.93 5.98 -21.45
CA ALA A 9 -12.28 7.28 -21.35
C ALA A 9 -11.04 7.12 -20.45
N THR A 10 -9.86 7.31 -21.03
CA THR A 10 -8.62 7.38 -20.27
C THR A 10 -8.74 8.59 -19.37
N ASP A 11 -9.15 8.35 -18.12
CA ASP A 11 -9.21 9.38 -17.09
C ASP A 11 -7.80 9.96 -16.97
N GLU A 12 -7.62 11.22 -17.35
CA GLU A 12 -6.31 11.91 -17.38
C GLU A 12 -5.61 11.97 -16.01
N ARG A 13 -6.31 11.51 -14.96
CA ARG A 13 -5.88 11.43 -13.57
C ARG A 13 -5.31 10.07 -13.19
N ARG A 14 -5.21 9.15 -14.15
CA ARG A 14 -4.80 7.77 -13.94
C ARG A 14 -3.51 7.46 -14.67
N TYR A 15 -2.63 6.71 -14.02
CA TYR A 15 -1.49 6.05 -14.65
C TYR A 15 -1.72 4.55 -14.61
N THR A 16 -1.55 3.89 -15.75
CA THR A 16 -1.54 2.43 -15.85
C THR A 16 -0.12 1.96 -16.11
N LEU A 17 0.31 0.91 -15.41
CA LEU A 17 1.67 0.39 -15.52
C LEU A 17 1.69 -1.12 -15.66
N ARG A 18 2.70 -1.59 -16.38
CA ARG A 18 3.11 -2.99 -16.48
C ARG A 18 4.41 -3.19 -15.72
N ALA A 19 4.42 -4.14 -14.80
CA ALA A 19 5.57 -4.59 -14.06
C ALA A 19 6.15 -5.90 -14.64
N ARG A 20 7.39 -6.21 -14.27
CA ARG A 20 8.16 -7.34 -14.79
C ARG A 20 7.63 -8.66 -14.23
N ASP A 21 7.33 -9.57 -15.14
CA ASP A 21 6.98 -10.95 -14.81
C ASP A 21 8.24 -11.82 -14.76
N ARG A 22 8.64 -12.22 -13.54
CA ARG A 22 9.80 -13.10 -13.33
C ARG A 22 9.55 -14.55 -13.77
N SER A 23 8.30 -14.98 -13.95
CA SER A 23 7.97 -16.33 -14.40
C SER A 23 8.29 -16.54 -15.89
N GLN A 24 8.23 -15.48 -16.70
CA GLN A 24 8.57 -15.52 -18.12
C GLN A 24 10.07 -15.34 -18.41
N GLN A 25 10.87 -15.01 -17.39
CA GLN A 25 12.32 -14.92 -17.47
C GLN A 25 12.99 -16.29 -17.24
N ARG A 26 12.82 -17.21 -18.20
CA ARG A 26 13.73 -18.36 -18.36
C ARG A 26 14.65 -18.18 -19.58
N ALA A 27 14.97 -16.94 -19.92
CA ALA A 27 16.04 -16.62 -20.86
C ALA A 27 16.67 -15.28 -20.47
N SER A 28 17.97 -15.32 -20.16
CA SER A 28 18.91 -14.18 -20.23
C SER A 28 18.71 -13.04 -19.22
N PHE A 29 19.51 -13.01 -18.14
CA PHE A 29 20.76 -12.22 -18.12
C PHE A 29 21.38 -12.17 -16.72
N LYS A 30 22.71 -12.01 -16.73
CA LYS A 30 23.68 -12.04 -15.65
C LYS A 30 23.50 -10.90 -14.64
N GLY A 31 23.91 -11.21 -13.41
CA GLY A 31 23.86 -10.32 -12.26
C GLY A 31 24.75 -9.09 -12.39
N GLY A 32 24.27 -8.02 -11.77
CA GLY A 32 25.05 -6.86 -11.38
C GLY A 32 24.63 -6.52 -9.95
N GLY A 33 25.44 -6.94 -8.98
CA GLY A 33 25.27 -6.57 -7.58
C GLY A 33 25.77 -5.15 -7.37
N ILE A 34 25.00 -4.37 -6.61
CA ILE A 34 25.46 -3.12 -6.01
C ILE A 34 25.09 -3.17 -4.54
N ASP A 35 26.13 -3.39 -3.73
CA ASP A 35 26.10 -3.31 -2.27
C ASP A 35 25.97 -1.84 -1.85
N GLY A 36 24.99 -1.57 -0.99
CA GLY A 36 24.69 -0.24 -0.50
C GLY A 36 24.19 -0.28 0.94
N SER A 37 25.01 -0.80 1.85
CA SER A 37 24.80 -0.70 3.29
C SER A 37 24.82 0.77 3.74
N LYS A 38 23.66 1.33 4.11
CA LYS A 38 23.59 2.48 5.04
C LYS A 38 22.39 2.36 5.97
N LYS A 39 22.70 2.37 7.27
CA LYS A 39 21.77 2.38 8.41
C LYS A 39 20.86 3.62 8.34
N CYS A 40 19.59 3.44 8.69
CA CYS A 40 18.74 4.56 9.11
C CYS A 40 18.08 4.17 10.43
N SER A 41 18.40 4.93 11.47
CA SER A 41 17.96 4.82 12.84
C SER A 41 16.51 5.28 13.03
N GLU A 42 15.83 4.59 13.97
CA GLU A 42 14.96 5.10 15.07
C GLU A 42 14.35 6.51 14.95
N LEU A 43 13.13 6.84 15.38
CA LEU A 43 12.06 6.23 16.19
C LEU A 43 10.85 7.18 16.04
N SER A 44 9.62 6.70 16.28
CA SER A 44 8.73 7.27 17.32
C SER A 44 7.35 6.63 17.28
N THR A 45 7.04 5.96 18.40
CA THR A 45 5.73 5.40 18.74
C THR A 45 4.89 6.51 19.37
N MET A 46 3.71 6.81 18.81
CA MET A 46 2.75 7.68 19.50
C MET A 46 1.92 6.87 20.50
N LYS A 47 1.82 7.44 21.70
CA LYS A 47 1.21 6.92 22.92
C LYS A 47 -0.31 7.06 22.81
N ILE A 48 -1.05 5.97 23.02
CA ILE A 48 -2.52 5.99 23.10
C ILE A 48 -2.92 6.52 24.47
N GLU A 49 -3.66 7.61 24.50
CA GLU A 49 -4.19 8.25 25.70
C GLU A 49 -5.34 7.44 26.33
N SER A 50 -5.34 7.41 27.65
CA SER A 50 -6.23 6.64 28.51
C SER A 50 -7.67 7.17 28.52
N LYS A 51 -8.63 6.26 28.42
CA LYS A 51 -10.07 6.48 28.55
C LYS A 51 -10.39 7.01 29.96
N GLU A 52 -11.02 8.19 30.05
CA GLU A 52 -11.46 8.77 31.32
C GLU A 52 -12.49 7.87 32.00
N LYS A 53 -12.28 7.61 33.29
CA LYS A 53 -13.23 6.89 34.13
C LYS A 53 -14.15 7.94 34.75
N TYR A 54 -15.45 7.83 34.49
CA TYR A 54 -16.48 8.57 35.23
C TYR A 54 -16.36 8.22 36.72
N GLN A 55 -16.03 9.20 37.55
CA GLN A 55 -16.11 9.08 39.00
C GLN A 55 -17.49 9.57 39.44
N LEU A 56 -18.28 8.69 40.03
CA LEU A 56 -19.58 9.01 40.59
C LEU A 56 -19.39 9.79 41.90
N SER A 57 -20.24 10.78 42.16
CA SER A 57 -20.21 11.53 43.42
C SER A 57 -20.75 10.69 44.58
N ASP A 58 -20.40 11.04 45.82
CA ASP A 58 -20.88 10.35 47.02
C ASP A 58 -22.43 10.39 47.15
N GLU A 59 -23.06 11.45 46.63
CA GLU A 59 -24.52 11.59 46.57
C GLU A 59 -25.16 10.60 45.61
N GLU A 60 -24.55 10.39 44.44
CA GLU A 60 -25.02 9.41 43.45
C GLU A 60 -24.87 7.98 43.98
N LEU A 61 -23.81 7.71 44.74
CA LEU A 61 -23.60 6.43 45.41
C LEU A 61 -24.68 6.15 46.47
N GLN A 62 -25.02 7.15 47.29
CA GLN A 62 -26.08 7.02 48.29
C GLN A 62 -27.46 6.79 47.67
N LEU A 63 -27.77 7.52 46.59
CA LEU A 63 -29.03 7.34 45.86
C LEU A 63 -29.13 5.94 45.26
N PHE A 64 -28.02 5.44 44.71
CA PHE A 64 -27.94 4.08 44.19
C PHE A 64 -28.16 3.04 45.30
N GLU A 65 -27.48 3.15 46.44
CA GLU A 65 -27.64 2.22 47.57
C GLU A 65 -29.09 2.18 48.08
N ALA A 66 -29.73 3.34 48.22
CA ALA A 66 -31.13 3.42 48.63
C ALA A 66 -32.04 2.70 47.61
N SER A 67 -31.80 2.91 46.31
CA SER A 67 -32.60 2.29 45.23
C SER A 67 -32.42 0.77 45.11
N VAL A 68 -31.27 0.24 45.51
CA VAL A 68 -30.91 -1.19 45.42
C VAL A 68 -31.17 -1.94 46.74
N SER A 69 -31.54 -1.22 47.80
CA SER A 69 -31.87 -1.79 49.10
C SER A 69 -33.04 -2.79 48.99
N GLY A 70 -32.82 -4.03 49.42
CA GLY A 70 -33.80 -5.13 49.30
C GLY A 70 -33.50 -6.15 48.20
N THR A 71 -32.46 -5.93 47.39
CA THR A 71 -32.02 -6.93 46.42
C THR A 71 -31.20 -8.05 47.09
N LYS A 72 -31.51 -9.31 46.77
CA LYS A 72 -30.69 -10.46 47.18
C LYS A 72 -29.70 -10.79 46.09
N LYS A 73 -28.42 -10.93 46.47
CA LYS A 73 -27.37 -11.37 45.55
C LYS A 73 -27.74 -12.73 44.97
N LEU A 74 -27.93 -12.79 43.66
CA LEU A 74 -28.18 -14.04 42.95
C LEU A 74 -26.96 -14.96 43.09
N LYS A 75 -27.18 -16.23 43.46
CA LYS A 75 -26.13 -17.25 43.40
C LYS A 75 -25.76 -17.45 41.93
N GLN A 76 -24.60 -16.94 41.55
CA GLN A 76 -24.05 -17.15 40.21
C GLN A 76 -23.41 -18.52 40.17
N ASP A 77 -24.07 -19.47 39.52
CA ASP A 77 -23.49 -20.78 39.20
C ASP A 77 -22.51 -20.60 38.04
N LYS A 78 -21.31 -20.10 38.36
CA LYS A 78 -20.27 -19.80 37.38
C LYS A 78 -19.63 -21.12 36.95
N ILE A 79 -20.17 -21.73 35.91
CA ILE A 79 -19.40 -22.68 35.10
C ILE A 79 -18.23 -21.88 34.54
N MET A 80 -17.03 -22.15 35.05
CA MET A 80 -15.80 -21.66 34.42
C MET A 80 -15.75 -22.30 33.04
N HIS A 81 -16.26 -21.58 32.04
CA HIS A 81 -15.84 -21.82 30.67
C HIS A 81 -14.34 -21.60 30.67
N HIS A 82 -13.59 -22.70 30.74
CA HIS A 82 -12.21 -22.73 30.34
C HIS A 82 -12.25 -22.35 28.88
N TYR A 83 -12.20 -21.04 28.63
CA TYR A 83 -11.73 -20.56 27.36
C TYR A 83 -10.34 -21.16 27.30
N HIS A 84 -10.19 -22.25 26.55
CA HIS A 84 -8.91 -22.50 25.92
C HIS A 84 -8.66 -21.19 25.20
N GLN A 85 -7.87 -20.32 25.84
CA GLN A 85 -7.00 -19.43 25.11
C GLN A 85 -6.25 -20.41 24.25
N LYS A 86 -6.78 -20.66 23.04
CA LYS A 86 -5.93 -20.95 21.92
C LYS A 86 -4.91 -19.85 22.10
N ASN A 87 -3.70 -20.27 22.47
CA ASN A 87 -2.52 -19.50 22.22
C ASN A 87 -2.57 -19.29 20.71
N HIS A 88 -3.40 -18.34 20.27
CA HIS A 88 -3.20 -17.56 19.10
C HIS A 88 -1.89 -16.90 19.44
N GLN A 89 -0.81 -17.66 19.24
CA GLN A 89 0.51 -17.15 19.08
C GLN A 89 0.29 -16.07 18.04
N ARG A 90 0.14 -14.84 18.54
CA ARG A 90 0.22 -13.58 17.82
C ARG A 90 1.67 -13.45 17.39
N VAL A 91 2.05 -14.41 16.59
CA VAL A 91 3.37 -14.66 16.08
C VAL A 91 3.12 -14.97 14.62
N THR A 92 2.51 -14.01 13.91
CA THR A 92 3.17 -13.56 12.69
C THR A 92 4.62 -13.36 13.11
N SER A 93 5.44 -14.39 12.88
CA SER A 93 6.77 -14.47 13.46
C SER A 93 7.46 -13.13 13.27
N VAL A 94 8.17 -12.63 14.29
CA VAL A 94 8.91 -11.36 14.18
C VAL A 94 9.72 -11.35 12.87
N LYS A 95 10.21 -12.52 12.45
CA LYS A 95 10.84 -12.79 11.15
C LYS A 95 9.96 -12.47 9.92
N PHE A 96 8.68 -12.83 9.92
CA PHE A 96 7.74 -12.51 8.85
C PHE A 96 7.52 -11.00 8.71
N LEU A 97 7.28 -10.30 9.82
CA LEU A 97 7.12 -8.83 9.81
C LEU A 97 8.41 -8.14 9.34
N GLN A 98 9.57 -8.57 9.85
CA GLN A 98 10.87 -8.08 9.39
C GLN A 98 11.08 -8.28 7.88
N LYS A 99 10.62 -9.40 7.32
CA LYS A 99 10.72 -9.68 5.88
C LYS A 99 9.85 -8.75 5.05
N ILE A 100 8.63 -8.42 5.50
CA ILE A 100 7.76 -7.45 4.82
C ILE A 100 8.41 -6.07 4.83
N GLU A 101 8.85 -5.61 6.00
CA GLU A 101 9.51 -4.31 6.11
C GLU A 101 10.78 -4.24 5.26
N GLN A 102 11.56 -5.32 5.21
CA GLN A 102 12.75 -5.37 4.36
C GLN A 102 12.39 -5.19 2.89
N LYS A 103 11.37 -5.89 2.39
CA LYS A 103 10.89 -5.72 1.01
C LYS A 103 10.42 -4.28 0.75
N GLN A 104 9.69 -3.69 1.69
CA GLN A 104 9.24 -2.30 1.59
C GLN A 104 10.43 -1.32 1.57
N ARG A 105 11.46 -1.54 2.40
CA ARG A 105 12.69 -0.75 2.41
C ARG A 105 13.45 -0.86 1.09
N GLU A 106 13.57 -2.07 0.54
CA GLU A 106 14.17 -2.32 -0.77
C GLU A 106 13.42 -1.60 -1.89
N ILE A 107 12.08 -1.54 -1.85
CA ILE A 107 11.30 -0.81 -2.86
C ILE A 107 11.44 0.70 -2.67
N SER A 108 11.39 1.16 -1.42
CA SER A 108 11.48 2.59 -1.06
C SER A 108 12.78 3.23 -1.53
N CYS A 109 13.89 2.49 -1.54
CA CYS A 109 15.19 3.04 -1.97
C CYS A 109 15.24 3.44 -3.45
N TYR A 110 14.34 2.90 -4.29
CA TYR A 110 14.24 3.28 -5.69
C TYR A 110 13.45 4.57 -5.92
N PHE A 111 12.76 5.10 -4.92
CA PHE A 111 11.99 6.33 -5.08
C PHE A 111 12.79 7.52 -4.53
N SER A 112 13.60 8.13 -5.38
CA SER A 112 14.35 9.35 -5.07
C SER A 112 13.62 10.58 -5.62
N ASP A 113 13.56 11.65 -4.84
CA ASP A 113 12.84 12.88 -5.21
C ASP A 113 13.71 13.82 -6.07
N ASP A 114 15.04 13.67 -6.01
CA ASP A 114 15.99 14.50 -6.76
C ASP A 114 16.26 14.01 -8.19
N PHE A 115 15.97 12.73 -8.47
CA PHE A 115 16.25 12.12 -9.77
C PHE A 115 15.10 12.35 -10.76
N HIS A 116 15.42 13.01 -11.87
CA HIS A 116 14.46 13.38 -12.90
C HIS A 116 14.75 12.63 -14.22
N PRO A 117 14.04 11.53 -14.51
CA PRO A 117 14.15 10.86 -15.80
C PRO A 117 13.67 11.77 -16.93
N GLN A 118 14.35 11.71 -18.07
CA GLN A 118 13.90 12.40 -19.29
C GLN A 118 12.66 11.69 -19.83
N LEU A 119 11.49 12.28 -19.56
CA LEU A 119 10.21 11.82 -20.08
C LEU A 119 9.78 12.73 -21.22
N ASN A 120 9.02 12.18 -22.17
CA ASN A 120 8.50 12.96 -23.28
C ASN A 120 7.54 14.03 -22.75
N SER A 121 7.85 15.30 -23.01
CA SER A 121 7.03 16.45 -22.64
C SER A 121 5.85 16.66 -23.61
N GLU A 122 5.95 16.11 -24.82
CA GLU A 122 4.94 16.26 -25.87
C GLU A 122 3.94 15.09 -25.82
N GLY A 123 2.68 15.42 -25.51
CA GLY A 123 1.57 14.46 -25.45
C GLY A 123 1.37 13.79 -24.08
N PRO A 124 0.66 12.64 -24.06
CA PRO A 124 0.44 11.88 -22.83
C PRO A 124 1.75 11.26 -22.34
N ILE A 125 1.98 11.37 -21.03
CA ILE A 125 3.19 10.85 -20.40
C ILE A 125 3.22 9.33 -20.61
N ARG A 126 4.34 8.87 -21.15
CA ARG A 126 4.59 7.46 -21.45
C ARG A 126 6.05 7.13 -21.22
N TYR A 127 6.29 5.91 -20.76
CA TYR A 127 7.62 5.37 -20.54
C TYR A 127 7.64 3.92 -21.00
N ILE A 128 8.73 3.53 -21.66
CA ILE A 128 9.05 2.15 -22.00
C ILE A 128 10.50 1.93 -21.61
N ARG A 129 10.75 0.81 -20.95
CA ARG A 129 12.10 0.34 -20.71
C ARG A 129 12.71 -0.22 -22.00
N GLN A 130 14.02 -0.05 -22.18
CA GLN A 130 14.73 -0.40 -23.42
C GLN A 130 14.62 -1.88 -23.82
N ASP A 131 14.40 -2.79 -22.87
CA ASP A 131 14.27 -4.24 -23.05
C ASP A 131 12.85 -4.71 -23.39
N VAL A 132 11.89 -3.79 -23.58
CA VAL A 132 10.47 -4.10 -23.71
C VAL A 132 9.92 -3.65 -25.06
N GLU A 133 9.09 -4.48 -25.66
CA GLU A 133 8.44 -4.16 -26.93
C GLU A 133 7.40 -3.03 -26.80
N THR A 134 7.28 -2.22 -27.84
CA THR A 134 6.30 -1.12 -27.91
C THR A 134 4.84 -1.59 -27.88
N ILE A 135 4.59 -2.89 -28.05
CA ILE A 135 3.26 -3.51 -27.97
C ILE A 135 2.66 -3.32 -26.57
N GLU A 136 3.47 -3.34 -25.51
CA GLU A 136 2.99 -3.18 -24.14
C GLU A 136 2.31 -1.81 -23.93
N ILE A 137 2.83 -0.73 -24.52
CA ILE A 137 2.14 0.57 -24.50
C ILE A 137 0.81 0.52 -25.24
N ARG A 138 0.75 -0.17 -26.38
CA ARG A 138 -0.50 -0.29 -27.14
C ARG A 138 -1.56 -1.01 -26.31
N LYS A 139 -1.17 -2.01 -25.50
CA LYS A 139 -2.07 -2.70 -24.56
C LYS A 139 -2.48 -1.80 -23.39
N LEU A 140 -1.54 -1.07 -22.79
CA LEU A 140 -1.84 -0.10 -21.72
C LEU A 140 -2.85 0.96 -22.19
N ARG A 141 -2.69 1.47 -23.42
CA ARG A 141 -3.64 2.42 -24.02
C ARG A 141 -5.05 1.85 -24.25
N ARG A 142 -5.18 0.54 -24.44
CA ARG A 142 -6.50 -0.12 -24.56
C ARG A 142 -7.21 -0.23 -23.21
N GLY A 143 -6.48 -0.15 -22.10
CA GLY A 143 -7.04 -0.27 -20.76
C GLY A 143 -7.39 -1.71 -20.36
N ASP A 144 -6.75 -2.71 -20.98
CA ASP A 144 -6.97 -4.14 -20.73
C ASP A 144 -6.46 -4.61 -19.34
N TYR A 145 -5.95 -3.67 -18.52
CA TYR A 145 -5.22 -3.93 -17.29
C TYR A 145 -5.61 -2.89 -16.24
N PRO A 146 -6.43 -3.27 -15.25
CA PRO A 146 -5.82 -3.40 -13.94
C PRO A 146 -6.35 -4.57 -13.10
N ASP A 147 -5.42 -5.35 -12.58
CA ASP A 147 -5.69 -6.36 -11.55
C ASP A 147 -5.73 -5.71 -10.16
N ILE A 148 -4.97 -4.62 -9.97
CA ILE A 148 -4.95 -3.81 -8.75
C ILE A 148 -5.09 -2.32 -9.06
N PHE A 149 -5.82 -1.62 -8.21
CA PHE A 149 -6.08 -0.18 -8.31
C PHE A 149 -5.68 0.51 -7.00
N LEU A 150 -4.82 1.53 -7.09
CA LEU A 150 -4.38 2.34 -5.98
C LEU A 150 -4.89 3.77 -6.14
N ASP A 151 -5.66 4.24 -5.15
CA ASP A 151 -6.13 5.62 -5.12
C ASP A 151 -5.26 6.46 -4.18
N LEU A 152 -4.66 7.51 -4.74
CA LEU A 152 -3.77 8.43 -4.06
C LEU A 152 -4.39 9.83 -3.89
N HIS A 153 -5.70 10.01 -4.10
CA HIS A 153 -6.33 11.31 -3.86
C HIS A 153 -6.17 11.75 -2.40
N GLY A 154 -5.95 13.05 -2.19
CA GLY A 154 -5.85 13.62 -0.84
C GLY A 154 -4.58 13.28 -0.06
N PHE A 155 -3.74 12.38 -0.56
CA PHE A 155 -2.47 12.05 0.10
C PHE A 155 -1.39 13.11 -0.13
N THR A 156 -0.57 13.31 0.89
CA THR A 156 0.69 14.05 0.77
C THR A 156 1.70 13.25 -0.06
N GLN A 157 2.76 13.91 -0.57
CA GLN A 157 3.83 13.24 -1.34
C GLN A 157 4.43 12.06 -0.57
N ARG A 158 4.72 12.25 0.72
CA ARG A 158 5.30 11.21 1.58
C ARG A 158 4.36 10.02 1.76
N GLN A 159 3.08 10.27 1.99
CA GLN A 159 2.08 9.20 2.14
C GLN A 159 1.87 8.45 0.82
N ALA A 160 1.76 9.18 -0.30
CA ALA A 160 1.62 8.60 -1.62
C ALA A 160 2.81 7.67 -1.97
N LYS A 161 4.03 8.10 -1.63
CA LYS A 161 5.24 7.29 -1.79
C LYS A 161 5.18 6.00 -0.97
N HIS A 162 4.75 6.08 0.29
CA HIS A 162 4.56 4.88 1.13
C HIS A 162 3.51 3.92 0.55
N GLN A 163 2.38 4.45 0.07
CA GLN A 163 1.33 3.65 -0.57
C GLN A 163 1.80 2.98 -1.86
N LEU A 164 2.63 3.67 -2.67
CA LEU A 164 3.26 3.06 -3.83
C LEU A 164 4.19 1.90 -3.44
N VAL A 165 5.04 2.10 -2.42
CA VAL A 165 5.93 1.05 -1.90
C VAL A 165 5.15 -0.18 -1.47
N GLU A 166 4.06 0.02 -0.74
CA GLU A 166 3.18 -1.04 -0.27
C GLU A 166 2.51 -1.77 -1.44
N MET A 167 1.94 -1.02 -2.39
CA MET A 167 1.35 -1.58 -3.61
C MET A 167 2.35 -2.46 -4.36
N PHE A 168 3.58 -2.00 -4.59
CA PHE A 168 4.60 -2.82 -5.26
C PHE A 168 4.99 -4.06 -4.46
N ALA A 169 5.02 -3.98 -3.12
CA ALA A 169 5.29 -5.13 -2.26
C ALA A 169 4.19 -6.21 -2.40
N VAL A 170 2.92 -5.78 -2.45
CA VAL A 170 1.75 -6.64 -2.68
C VAL A 170 1.77 -7.22 -4.09
N CYS A 171 2.01 -6.41 -5.12
CA CYS A 171 2.14 -6.88 -6.50
C CYS A 171 3.19 -7.99 -6.62
N LYS A 172 4.31 -7.84 -5.91
CA LYS A 172 5.39 -8.83 -5.90
C LYS A 172 5.03 -10.11 -5.12
N SER A 173 4.20 -10.04 -4.08
CA SER A 173 3.79 -11.24 -3.33
C SER A 173 2.68 -12.01 -4.04
N GLU A 174 1.71 -11.31 -4.61
CA GLU A 174 0.54 -11.89 -5.28
C GLU A 174 0.78 -12.19 -6.76
N HIS A 175 1.99 -11.95 -7.27
CA HIS A 175 2.32 -12.11 -8.69
C HIS A 175 1.41 -11.31 -9.63
N ILE A 176 1.05 -10.09 -9.20
CA ILE A 176 0.27 -9.14 -9.99
C ILE A 176 1.23 -8.22 -10.73
N TYR A 177 1.06 -8.13 -12.05
CA TYR A 177 1.97 -7.39 -12.92
C TYR A 177 1.36 -6.12 -13.53
N CYS A 178 0.07 -5.87 -13.29
CA CYS A 178 -0.64 -4.76 -13.88
C CYS A 178 -1.32 -3.94 -12.80
N ALA A 179 -0.95 -2.67 -12.69
CA ALA A 179 -1.49 -1.77 -11.68
C ALA A 179 -1.98 -0.46 -12.30
N SER A 180 -3.02 0.11 -11.69
CA SER A 180 -3.54 1.42 -12.03
C SER A 180 -3.47 2.33 -10.81
N ILE A 181 -2.90 3.51 -10.98
CA ILE A 181 -2.72 4.52 -9.91
C ILE A 181 -3.57 5.75 -10.26
N MET A 182 -4.42 6.19 -9.34
CA MET A 182 -5.18 7.43 -9.46
C MET A 182 -4.59 8.50 -8.56
N HIS A 183 -4.27 9.68 -9.10
CA HIS A 183 -3.56 10.74 -8.33
C HIS A 183 -4.43 11.94 -7.96
N GLY A 184 -5.68 11.99 -8.43
CA GLY A 184 -6.62 13.09 -8.19
C GLY A 184 -6.25 14.41 -8.88
N HIS A 185 -7.05 15.46 -8.66
CA HIS A 185 -6.93 16.71 -9.41
C HIS A 185 -6.09 17.80 -8.74
N GLY A 186 -5.95 17.79 -7.41
CA GLY A 186 -5.50 18.90 -6.55
C GLY A 186 -4.38 19.83 -7.06
N ARG A 187 -3.22 19.84 -6.41
CA ARG A 187 -2.10 20.75 -6.77
C ARG A 187 -1.21 20.21 -7.91
N ASN A 188 -1.64 19.16 -8.61
CA ASN A 188 -0.85 18.43 -9.62
C ASN A 188 0.55 17.99 -9.17
N ILE A 189 0.80 17.93 -7.85
CA ILE A 189 2.08 17.51 -7.29
C ILE A 189 2.30 16.02 -7.59
N LEU A 190 1.33 15.18 -7.22
CA LEU A 190 1.39 13.74 -7.48
C LEU A 190 1.37 13.43 -8.99
N LYS A 191 0.64 14.22 -9.79
CA LYS A 191 0.64 14.10 -11.26
C LYS A 191 2.04 14.19 -11.85
N LYS A 192 2.89 15.06 -11.31
CA LYS A 192 4.29 15.26 -11.72
C LYS A 192 5.24 14.25 -11.10
N GLN A 193 5.08 13.94 -9.82
CA GLN A 193 6.00 13.10 -9.06
C GLN A 193 5.88 11.60 -9.36
N ILE A 194 4.65 11.09 -9.49
CA ILE A 194 4.40 9.66 -9.75
C ILE A 194 5.17 9.13 -10.97
N PRO A 195 5.10 9.75 -12.17
CA PRO A 195 5.84 9.22 -13.32
C PRO A 195 7.37 9.28 -13.13
N LEU A 196 7.89 10.23 -12.35
CA LEU A 196 9.31 10.30 -12.02
C LEU A 196 9.73 9.11 -11.14
N TRP A 197 8.96 8.82 -10.09
CA TRP A 197 9.20 7.68 -9.21
C TRP A 197 9.02 6.34 -9.95
N LEU A 198 8.00 6.21 -10.80
CA LEU A 198 7.73 4.98 -11.54
C LEU A 198 8.86 4.61 -12.51
N ALA A 199 9.46 5.59 -13.19
CA ALA A 199 10.54 5.31 -14.14
C ALA A 199 11.87 4.91 -13.44
N GLN A 200 12.01 5.18 -12.13
CA GLN A 200 13.16 4.76 -11.34
C GLN A 200 13.07 3.29 -10.89
N HIS A 201 11.86 2.74 -10.77
CA HIS A 201 11.66 1.42 -10.19
C HIS A 201 12.08 0.29 -11.17
N PRO A 202 12.96 -0.65 -10.76
CA PRO A 202 13.53 -1.65 -11.66
C PRO A 202 12.55 -2.72 -12.11
N ASP A 203 11.42 -2.92 -11.43
CA ASP A 203 10.40 -3.86 -11.89
C ASP A 203 9.36 -3.19 -12.81
N VAL A 204 9.38 -1.87 -13.02
CA VAL A 204 8.45 -1.22 -13.97
C VAL A 204 8.98 -1.37 -15.40
N LEU A 205 8.15 -1.93 -16.28
CA LEU A 205 8.49 -2.16 -17.69
C LEU A 205 7.98 -1.03 -18.59
N ALA A 206 6.74 -0.62 -18.39
CA ALA A 206 6.12 0.45 -19.15
C ALA A 206 4.99 1.09 -18.34
N PHE A 207 4.71 2.36 -18.59
CA PHE A 207 3.51 3.02 -18.07
C PHE A 207 2.96 4.04 -19.06
N HIS A 208 1.66 4.32 -18.93
CA HIS A 208 0.91 5.26 -19.76
C HIS A 208 -0.10 6.03 -18.92
N ARG A 209 -0.37 7.28 -19.33
CA ARG A 209 -1.44 8.14 -18.83
C ARG A 209 -2.59 8.16 -19.82
#